data_AF-A0A7K6AZQ0-F1
#
_entry.id   AF-A0A7K6AZQ0-F1
#
_cell.length_a   1.000
_cell.length_b   1.000
_cell.length_c   1.000
_cell.angle_alpha   90.00
_cell.angle_beta   90.00
_cell.angle_gamma   90.00
#
_symmetry.space_group_name_H-M   'P 1'
#
loop_
_entity.id
_entity.type
_entity.pdbx_description
1 polymer ?
#
loop_
_entity_poly.entity_id
_entity_poly.type
_entity_poly.pdbx_seq_one_letter_code
_entity_poly.pdbx_strand_id
1 'polypeptide(L)'
;KLEEFLNFKEVKTSLKEATLLDYYTAGFWWAKEMNFNLIQLSGFMDLLNFLLENLSDKHMTLGDNLKELGRAMAGIGETDSERSGDLSFFSIEQAKSTIDYLNISFFKHYKLYEYLFHSPREELVISNE
;
A
#
# COMPACT_ATOMS: atom_id res chain seq x y z
N LYS A 1 16.78 -1.46 9.66
CA LYS A 1 15.65 -0.50 9.74
C LYS A 1 14.75 -0.69 8.51
N LEU A 2 13.47 -0.26 8.54
CA LEU A 2 12.58 -0.47 7.38
C LEU A 2 13.11 0.21 6.11
N GLU A 3 13.73 1.39 6.23
CA GLU A 3 14.41 2.09 5.13
C GLU A 3 15.48 1.24 4.42
N GLU A 4 16.25 0.45 5.18
CA GLU A 4 17.30 -0.44 4.63
C GLU A 4 16.69 -1.63 3.90
N PHE A 5 15.60 -2.20 4.44
CA PHE A 5 14.88 -3.31 3.82
C PHE A 5 14.25 -2.90 2.49
N LEU A 6 13.72 -1.68 2.42
CA LEU A 6 13.14 -1.08 1.21
C LEU A 6 14.22 -0.54 0.25
N ASN A 7 15.51 -0.62 0.62
CA ASN A 7 16.64 -0.10 -0.15
C ASN A 7 16.51 1.41 -0.48
N PHE A 8 15.94 2.19 0.43
CA PHE A 8 15.85 3.65 0.32
C PHE A 8 17.15 4.29 0.82
N LYS A 9 17.76 5.14 0.00
CA LYS A 9 19.10 5.72 0.25
C LYS A 9 19.07 7.23 0.45
N GLU A 10 18.01 7.87 -0.02
CA GLU A 10 17.84 9.31 -0.13
C GLU A 10 16.61 9.78 0.65
N VAL A 11 16.16 9.05 1.68
CA VAL A 11 14.98 9.40 2.49
C VAL A 11 14.97 10.87 2.96
N LYS A 12 16.14 11.47 3.22
CA LYS A 12 16.25 12.87 3.66
C LYS A 12 16.05 13.91 2.54
N THR A 13 16.20 13.52 1.28
CA THR A 13 16.23 14.43 0.12
C THR A 13 15.22 14.05 -0.96
N SER A 14 14.72 12.82 -0.97
CA SER A 14 13.71 12.31 -1.88
C SER A 14 12.36 12.25 -1.19
N LEU A 15 11.48 13.20 -1.54
CA LEU A 15 10.09 13.20 -1.08
C LEU A 15 9.38 11.87 -1.34
N LYS A 16 9.72 11.20 -2.46
CA LYS A 16 9.18 9.88 -2.80
C LYS A 16 9.60 8.83 -1.77
N GLU A 17 10.90 8.68 -1.52
CA GLU A 17 11.36 7.67 -0.56
C GLU A 17 10.85 7.94 0.86
N ALA A 18 10.83 9.22 1.29
CA ALA A 18 10.24 9.61 2.57
C ALA A 18 8.76 9.22 2.67
N THR A 19 7.97 9.56 1.64
CA THR A 19 6.53 9.26 1.62
C THR A 19 6.26 7.75 1.61
N LEU A 20 7.07 6.97 0.87
CA LEU A 20 6.95 5.52 0.85
C LEU A 20 7.35 4.90 2.19
N LEU A 21 8.40 5.40 2.83
CA LEU A 21 8.80 4.94 4.16
C LEU A 21 7.68 5.19 5.17
N ASP A 22 7.06 6.38 5.14
CA ASP A 22 5.92 6.71 6.00
C ASP A 22 4.71 5.82 5.70
N TYR A 23 4.41 5.55 4.43
CA TYR A 23 3.32 4.67 4.00
C TYR A 23 3.45 3.26 4.59
N TYR A 24 4.61 2.61 4.41
CA TYR A 24 4.82 1.27 4.95
C TYR A 24 4.97 1.26 6.47
N THR A 25 5.58 2.29 7.06
CA THR A 25 5.72 2.39 8.53
C THR A 25 4.35 2.54 9.21
N ALA A 26 3.50 3.43 8.70
CA ALA A 26 2.15 3.64 9.22
C ALA A 26 1.30 2.36 9.08
N GLY A 27 1.38 1.69 7.92
CA GLY A 27 0.73 0.41 7.69
C GLY A 27 1.17 -0.65 8.70
N PHE A 28 2.47 -0.84 8.85
CA PHE A 28 3.03 -1.80 9.79
C PHE A 28 2.55 -1.54 11.23
N TRP A 29 2.59 -0.28 11.69
CA TRP A 29 2.13 0.08 13.03
C TRP A 29 0.63 -0.18 13.21
N TRP A 30 -0.19 0.20 12.24
CA TRP A 30 -1.62 -0.07 12.30
C TRP A 30 -1.91 -1.58 12.39
N ALA A 31 -1.24 -2.41 11.59
CA ALA A 31 -1.40 -3.86 11.65
C ALA A 31 -0.96 -4.46 13.00
N LYS A 32 0.05 -3.86 13.63
CA LYS A 32 0.49 -4.24 14.99
C LYS A 32 -0.56 -3.88 16.05
N GLU A 33 -1.20 -2.70 15.95
CA GLU A 33 -2.30 -2.29 16.83
C GLU A 33 -3.53 -3.20 16.68
N MET A 34 -3.78 -3.70 15.46
CA MET A 34 -4.82 -4.70 15.19
C MET A 34 -4.47 -6.11 15.67
N ASN A 35 -3.30 -6.30 16.30
CA ASN A 35 -2.79 -7.58 16.80
C ASN A 35 -2.73 -8.68 15.73
N PHE A 36 -2.39 -8.32 14.50
CA PHE A 36 -2.19 -9.32 13.44
C PHE A 36 -1.07 -10.28 13.80
N ASN A 37 -1.33 -11.58 13.59
CA ASN A 37 -0.27 -12.59 13.68
C ASN A 37 0.71 -12.44 12.51
N LEU A 38 1.81 -13.19 12.50
CA LEU A 38 2.86 -13.03 11.49
C LEU A 38 2.36 -13.24 10.05
N ILE A 39 1.45 -14.21 9.83
CA ILE A 39 0.88 -14.50 8.50
C ILE A 39 0.00 -13.32 8.07
N GLN A 40 -0.89 -12.85 8.95
CA GLN A 40 -1.76 -11.71 8.70
C GLN A 40 -0.99 -10.41 8.45
N LEU A 41 0.09 -10.20 9.21
CA LEU A 41 0.97 -9.04 9.06
C LEU A 41 1.70 -9.09 7.71
N SER A 42 2.26 -10.23 7.33
CA SER A 42 2.91 -10.40 6.02
C SER A 42 1.92 -10.11 4.91
N GLY A 43 0.77 -10.78 4.91
CA GLY A 43 -0.22 -10.61 3.86
C GLY A 43 -0.84 -9.20 3.81
N PHE A 44 -0.91 -8.50 4.93
CA PHE A 44 -1.26 -7.07 4.94
C PHE A 44 -0.18 -6.20 4.28
N MET A 45 1.10 -6.44 4.59
CA MET A 45 2.20 -5.70 3.96
C MET A 45 2.29 -5.99 2.45
N ASP A 46 2.04 -7.24 2.05
CA ASP A 46 1.94 -7.64 0.64
C ASP A 46 0.77 -6.93 -0.05
N LEU A 47 -0.38 -6.81 0.62
CA LEU A 47 -1.53 -6.05 0.12
C LEU A 47 -1.23 -4.56 -0.07
N LEU A 48 -0.53 -3.93 0.89
CA LEU A 48 -0.08 -2.53 0.73
C LEU A 48 0.81 -2.38 -0.51
N ASN A 49 1.79 -3.28 -0.65
CA ASN A 49 2.68 -3.27 -1.79
C ASN A 49 1.94 -3.47 -3.12
N PHE A 50 1.04 -4.46 -3.17
CA PHE A 50 0.20 -4.73 -4.33
C PHE A 50 -0.59 -3.52 -4.81
N LEU A 51 -1.25 -2.81 -3.88
CA LEU A 51 -2.03 -1.61 -4.21
C LEU A 51 -1.15 -0.46 -4.67
N LEU A 52 0.03 -0.31 -4.07
CA LEU A 52 1.01 0.69 -4.47
C LEU A 52 1.56 0.41 -5.87
N GLU A 53 1.94 -0.82 -6.18
CA GLU A 53 2.45 -1.26 -7.50
C GLU A 53 1.41 -1.06 -8.61
N ASN A 54 0.13 -1.34 -8.31
CA ASN A 54 -0.96 -1.05 -9.24
C ASN A 54 -0.99 0.42 -9.65
N LEU A 55 -0.70 1.33 -8.72
CA LEU A 55 -0.59 2.74 -9.02
C LEU A 55 0.76 3.07 -9.69
N SER A 56 1.89 2.72 -9.07
CA SER A 56 3.21 3.20 -9.47
C SER A 56 3.63 2.66 -10.83
N ASP A 57 3.48 1.36 -11.05
CA ASP A 57 4.08 0.64 -12.17
C ASP A 57 3.05 0.37 -13.25
N LYS A 58 1.81 0.05 -12.85
CA LYS A 58 0.72 -0.28 -13.78
C LYS A 58 -0.14 0.93 -14.15
N HIS A 59 0.10 2.10 -13.56
CA HIS A 59 -0.63 3.34 -13.80
C HIS A 59 -2.17 3.18 -13.67
N MET A 60 -2.62 2.31 -12.77
CA MET A 60 -4.05 2.04 -12.62
C MET A 60 -4.78 3.25 -12.05
N THR A 61 -5.98 3.50 -12.57
CA THR A 61 -6.89 4.47 -11.99
C THR A 61 -7.34 4.03 -10.60
N LEU A 62 -7.80 4.96 -9.76
CA LEU A 62 -8.40 4.65 -8.45
C LEU A 62 -9.51 3.59 -8.59
N GLY A 63 -10.37 3.73 -9.59
CA GLY A 63 -11.48 2.82 -9.82
C GLY A 63 -11.01 1.40 -10.17
N ASP A 64 -9.95 1.26 -10.96
CA ASP A 64 -9.42 -0.06 -11.32
C ASP A 64 -8.65 -0.71 -10.18
N ASN A 65 -7.90 0.07 -9.40
CA ASN A 65 -7.20 -0.44 -8.23
C ASN A 65 -8.18 -0.89 -7.12
N LEU A 66 -9.31 -0.19 -6.95
CA LEU A 66 -10.42 -0.63 -6.08
C LEU A 66 -11.06 -1.95 -6.55
N LYS A 67 -11.18 -2.17 -7.87
CA LYS A 67 -11.67 -3.45 -8.40
C LYS A 67 -10.69 -4.59 -8.10
N GLU A 68 -9.40 -4.34 -8.24
CA GLU A 68 -8.35 -5.31 -7.91
C GLU A 68 -8.31 -5.63 -6.41
N LEU A 69 -8.49 -4.63 -5.53
CA LEU A 69 -8.72 -4.88 -4.11
C LEU A 69 -9.93 -5.77 -3.86
N GLY A 70 -11.06 -5.48 -4.52
CA GLY A 70 -12.28 -6.29 -4.42
C GLY A 70 -12.05 -7.74 -4.83
N ARG A 71 -11.26 -7.98 -5.88
CA ARG A 71 -10.88 -9.32 -6.34
C ARG A 71 -9.98 -10.04 -5.33
N ALA A 72 -8.98 -9.36 -4.77
CA ALA A 72 -8.09 -9.92 -3.74
C ALA A 72 -8.87 -10.31 -2.47
N MET A 73 -9.89 -9.52 -2.11
CA MET A 73 -10.73 -9.72 -0.92
C MET A 73 -11.88 -10.73 -1.13
N ALA A 74 -12.19 -11.11 -2.38
CA ALA A 74 -13.35 -11.95 -2.71
C ALA A 74 -13.31 -13.37 -2.13
N GLY A 75 -12.16 -13.81 -1.58
CA GLY A 75 -12.01 -15.12 -0.92
C GLY A 75 -12.27 -15.11 0.60
N ILE A 76 -12.57 -13.95 1.20
CA ILE A 76 -12.76 -13.84 2.65
C ILE A 76 -14.21 -14.21 3.01
N GLY A 77 -14.40 -15.40 3.61
CA GLY A 77 -15.68 -15.84 4.16
C GLY A 77 -16.33 -17.06 3.48
N GLU A 78 -15.71 -17.63 2.45
CA GLU A 78 -16.15 -18.92 1.88
C GLU A 78 -15.52 -20.10 2.63
N THR A 79 -16.32 -21.05 3.11
CA THR A 79 -15.83 -22.23 3.85
C THR A 79 -15.33 -23.37 2.96
N ASP A 80 -15.69 -23.39 1.67
CA ASP A 80 -15.49 -24.56 0.79
C ASP A 80 -15.26 -24.17 -0.69
N SER A 81 -14.25 -23.37 -1.01
CA SER A 81 -13.81 -23.25 -2.40
C SER A 81 -12.30 -23.40 -2.53
N GLU A 82 -11.86 -24.26 -3.45
CA GLU A 82 -10.46 -24.52 -3.84
C GLU A 82 -9.75 -23.28 -4.44
N ARG A 83 -10.35 -22.10 -4.27
CA ARG A 83 -9.94 -20.83 -4.84
C ARG A 83 -10.00 -19.76 -3.76
N SER A 84 -9.37 -20.03 -2.61
CA SER A 84 -9.17 -19.01 -1.61
C SER A 84 -8.41 -17.84 -2.26
N GLY A 85 -9.05 -16.67 -2.32
CA GLY A 85 -8.33 -15.42 -2.57
C GLY A 85 -7.15 -15.31 -1.60
N ASP A 86 -6.13 -14.57 -2.01
CA ASP A 86 -4.81 -14.51 -1.36
C ASP A 86 -4.84 -14.05 0.12
N LEU A 87 -6.01 -13.61 0.62
CA LEU A 87 -6.22 -13.01 1.94
C LEU A 87 -7.17 -13.79 2.86
N SER A 88 -7.38 -15.09 2.64
CA SER A 88 -8.29 -15.94 3.43
C SER A 88 -7.95 -16.05 4.93
N PHE A 89 -6.79 -15.55 5.35
CA PHE A 89 -6.33 -15.50 6.74
C PHE A 89 -6.94 -14.36 7.58
N PHE A 90 -7.69 -13.43 6.98
CA PHE A 90 -8.46 -12.43 7.74
C PHE A 90 -9.85 -12.94 8.12
N SER A 91 -10.29 -12.63 9.34
CA SER A 91 -11.72 -12.67 9.66
C SER A 91 -12.47 -11.57 8.91
N ILE A 92 -13.80 -11.69 8.81
CA ILE A 92 -14.66 -10.68 8.18
C ILE A 92 -14.48 -9.30 8.83
N GLU A 93 -14.34 -9.23 10.16
CA GLU A 93 -14.12 -7.98 10.87
C GLU A 93 -12.75 -7.38 10.55
N GLN A 94 -11.70 -8.19 10.54
CA GLN A 94 -10.36 -7.74 10.15
C GLN A 94 -10.32 -7.25 8.70
N ALA A 95 -11.01 -7.93 7.79
CA ALA A 95 -11.10 -7.51 6.39
C ALA A 95 -11.79 -6.15 6.25
N LYS A 96 -12.88 -5.91 6.98
CA LYS A 96 -13.55 -4.60 7.02
C LYS A 96 -12.62 -3.52 7.56
N SER A 97 -11.96 -3.77 8.70
CA SER A 97 -11.00 -2.81 9.27
C SER A 97 -9.83 -2.52 8.32
N THR A 98 -9.34 -3.53 7.60
CA THR A 98 -8.31 -3.36 6.56
C THR A 98 -8.80 -2.47 5.42
N ILE A 99 -10.01 -2.69 4.92
CA ILE A 99 -10.61 -1.84 3.88
C ILE A 99 -10.77 -0.41 4.38
N ASP A 100 -11.27 -0.21 5.60
CA ASP A 100 -11.42 1.12 6.19
C ASP A 100 -10.08 1.84 6.33
N TYR A 101 -9.04 1.14 6.79
CA TYR A 101 -7.68 1.67 6.86
C TYR A 101 -7.16 2.08 5.48
N LEU A 102 -7.30 1.21 4.47
CA LEU A 102 -6.84 1.49 3.10
C LEU A 102 -7.57 2.68 2.49
N ASN A 103 -8.86 2.83 2.78
CA ASN A 103 -9.67 3.97 2.35
C ASN A 103 -9.09 5.29 2.87
N ILE A 104 -8.76 5.38 4.15
CA ILE A 104 -8.26 6.63 4.75
C ILE A 104 -6.77 6.89 4.48
N SER A 105 -5.96 5.85 4.37
CA SER A 105 -4.49 5.97 4.25
C SER A 105 -4.04 6.10 2.79
N PHE A 106 -4.57 5.27 1.89
CA PHE A 106 -4.13 5.16 0.51
C PHE A 106 -5.12 5.79 -0.47
N PHE A 107 -6.36 5.30 -0.53
CA PHE A 107 -7.31 5.70 -1.57
C PHE A 107 -7.75 7.16 -1.47
N LYS A 108 -7.91 7.70 -0.25
CA LYS A 108 -8.19 9.12 -0.06
C LYS A 108 -7.09 10.03 -0.61
N HIS A 109 -5.85 9.57 -0.63
CA HIS A 109 -4.69 10.31 -1.11
C HIS A 109 -4.21 9.83 -2.49
N TYR A 110 -5.03 9.07 -3.22
CA TYR A 110 -4.61 8.41 -4.47
C TYR A 110 -4.01 9.37 -5.49
N LYS A 111 -4.62 10.54 -5.67
CA LYS A 111 -4.10 11.58 -6.57
C LYS A 111 -2.74 12.10 -6.12
N LEU A 112 -2.50 12.26 -4.82
CA LEU A 112 -1.19 12.70 -4.31
C LEU A 112 -0.11 11.67 -4.62
N TYR A 113 -0.39 10.38 -4.43
CA TYR A 113 0.52 9.32 -4.81
C TYR A 113 0.75 9.28 -6.33
N GLU A 114 -0.30 9.44 -7.14
CA GLU A 114 -0.18 9.53 -8.61
C GLU A 114 0.75 10.68 -9.01
N TYR A 115 0.58 11.88 -8.43
CA TYR A 115 1.50 12.99 -8.64
C TYR A 115 2.94 12.62 -8.23
N LEU A 116 3.12 11.97 -7.09
CA LEU A 116 4.45 11.57 -6.59
C LEU A 116 5.18 10.60 -7.53
N PHE A 117 4.45 9.67 -8.16
CA PHE A 117 5.03 8.67 -9.04
C PHE A 117 5.21 9.13 -10.48
N HIS A 118 4.28 9.94 -10.99
CA HIS A 118 4.16 10.19 -12.44
C HIS A 118 4.36 11.64 -12.83
N SER A 119 4.50 12.58 -11.89
CA SER A 119 4.80 13.96 -12.26
C SER A 119 6.25 14.11 -12.70
N PRO A 120 6.52 14.85 -13.78
CA PRO A 120 7.86 15.31 -14.08
C PRO A 120 8.35 16.11 -12.87
N ARG A 121 9.46 15.69 -12.25
CA ARG A 121 10.14 16.56 -11.30
C ARG A 121 10.80 17.65 -12.12
N GLU A 122 10.34 18.89 -11.99
CA GLU A 122 11.13 20.02 -12.41
C GLU A 122 12.40 20.02 -11.55
N GLU A 123 13.50 19.53 -12.10
CA GLU A 123 14.82 19.85 -11.57
C GLU A 123 14.97 21.37 -11.72
N LEU A 124 14.75 22.09 -10.62
CA LEU A 124 15.20 23.47 -10.51
C LEU A 124 16.72 23.45 -10.55
N VAL A 125 17.27 23.50 -11.76
CA VAL A 125 18.69 23.77 -12.00
C VAL A 125 18.91 25.23 -11.59
N ILE A 126 19.26 25.44 -10.32
CA ILE A 126 19.76 26.73 -9.88
C ILE A 126 21.20 26.81 -10.40
N SER A 127 21.36 27.35 -11.60
CA SER A 127 22.67 27.74 -12.12
C SER A 127 23.22 28.82 -11.20
N ASN A 128 24.27 28.50 -10.43
CA ASN A 128 25.07 29.54 -9.80
C ASN A 128 25.92 30.19 -10.90
N GLU A 129 25.51 31.38 -11.35
CA GLU A 129 26.36 32.29 -12.14
C GLU A 129 27.61 32.71 -11.35
#